data_AF-A0A642UPI0-F1
#
_entry.id   AF-A0A642UPI0-F1
#
_cell.length_a   1.000
_cell.length_b   1.000
_cell.length_c   1.000
_cell.angle_alpha   90.00
_cell.angle_beta   90.00
_cell.angle_gamma   90.00
#
_symmetry.space_group_name_H-M   'P 1'
#
loop_
_entity.id
_entity.type
_entity.pdbx_description
1 polymer ?
#
loop_
_entity_poly.entity_id
_entity_poly.type
_entity_poly.pdbx_seq_one_letter_code
_entity_poly.pdbx_strand_id
1 'polypeptide(L)'
;MGGRGSPLNVGFGNIKRDHLQQQLQEKQHKMKRLLLAYLIFAFLVVTGVAGDDKCPLPEGEAKGLMPGDVVDDESICLPTGDDHLTFAMLVGMTSFGVPGSTAATTRFLVLDHTCKVLGHYYPASKCGGTPWKLEAPYLHYMLIIESVFMDPGDPYFSFAYANGLYSIGNNHCTCQGSQSGLHVQQGCKCAFPIDGEPQ
;
A
#
# COMPACT_ATOMS: atom_id res chain seq x y z
N MET A 1 65.63 77.47 1.48
CA MET A 1 64.24 76.95 1.55
C MET A 1 64.30 75.51 1.09
N GLY A 2 64.09 74.45 1.86
CA GLY A 2 63.38 74.27 3.12
C GLY A 2 62.44 73.08 2.90
N GLY A 3 62.56 72.02 3.70
CA GLY A 3 61.56 70.94 3.77
C GLY A 3 62.13 69.57 3.45
N ARG A 4 62.56 68.79 4.46
CA ARG A 4 61.74 67.95 5.37
C ARG A 4 61.68 66.51 4.86
N GLY A 5 62.39 65.64 5.58
CA GLY A 5 62.29 64.20 5.45
C GLY A 5 60.90 63.66 5.80
N SER A 6 60.60 62.49 5.24
CA SER A 6 59.45 61.67 5.62
C SER A 6 59.94 60.35 6.21
N PRO A 7 59.30 59.84 7.27
CA PRO A 7 59.74 58.65 7.99
C PRO A 7 59.30 57.36 7.28
N LEU A 8 60.19 56.37 7.25
CA LEU A 8 59.85 54.98 6.95
C LEU A 8 59.10 54.38 8.15
N ASN A 9 57.78 54.27 8.02
CA ASN A 9 56.94 53.58 9.00
C ASN A 9 56.79 52.11 8.57
N VAL A 10 57.49 51.21 9.25
CA VAL A 10 57.53 49.78 8.94
C VAL A 10 56.27 49.12 9.52
N GLY A 11 55.33 48.75 8.65
CA GLY A 11 54.07 48.11 9.01
C GLY A 11 54.21 46.65 9.42
N PHE A 12 54.58 46.38 10.67
CA PHE A 12 54.62 45.03 11.26
C PHE A 12 53.23 44.46 11.68
N GLY A 13 52.13 45.14 11.31
CA GLY A 13 50.76 44.79 11.76
C GLY A 13 49.94 43.88 10.85
N ASN A 14 50.33 43.66 9.59
CA ASN A 14 49.48 42.96 8.60
C ASN A 14 49.64 41.43 8.59
N ILE A 15 50.85 40.91 8.82
CA ILE A 15 51.13 39.46 8.67
C ILE A 15 50.28 38.61 9.63
N LYS A 16 50.00 39.12 10.84
CA LYS A 16 49.23 38.37 11.85
C LYS A 16 47.72 38.35 11.57
N ARG A 17 47.18 39.36 10.88
CA ARG A 17 45.76 39.37 10.47
C ARG A 17 45.50 38.43 9.30
N ASP A 18 46.42 38.41 8.33
CA ASP A 18 46.28 37.57 7.14
C ASP A 18 46.34 36.09 7.51
N HIS A 19 47.21 35.72 8.45
CA HIS A 19 47.29 34.34 8.95
C HIS A 19 46.02 33.91 9.71
N LEU A 20 45.41 34.82 10.49
CA LEU A 20 44.17 34.54 11.22
C LEU A 20 42.97 34.40 10.28
N GLN A 21 42.89 35.21 9.23
CA GLN A 21 41.85 35.13 8.20
C GLN A 21 41.93 33.80 7.44
N GLN A 22 43.14 33.34 7.10
CA GLN A 22 43.34 32.08 6.40
C GLN A 22 42.91 30.87 7.25
N GLN A 23 43.25 30.87 8.55
CA GLN A 23 42.80 29.85 9.50
C GLN A 23 41.27 29.81 9.67
N LEU A 24 40.61 30.97 9.61
CA LEU A 24 39.15 31.05 9.71
C LEU A 24 38.46 30.48 8.46
N GLN A 25 38.99 30.78 7.26
CA GLN A 25 38.46 30.26 6.01
C GLN A 25 38.59 28.74 5.90
N GLU A 26 39.73 28.18 6.33
CA GLU A 26 39.95 26.73 6.32
C GLU A 26 38.96 26.00 7.25
N LYS A 27 38.73 26.55 8.45
CA LYS A 27 37.73 26.01 9.39
C LYS A 27 36.32 26.10 8.83
N GLN A 28 35.95 27.20 8.18
CA GLN A 28 34.63 27.32 7.55
C GLN A 28 34.45 26.33 6.39
N HIS A 29 35.49 26.10 5.59
CA HIS A 29 35.39 25.15 4.48
C HIS A 29 35.27 23.70 4.98
N LYS A 30 36.00 23.34 6.03
CA LYS A 30 35.92 22.00 6.65
C LYS A 30 34.56 21.76 7.31
N MET A 31 34.00 22.78 7.99
CA MET A 31 32.67 22.71 8.61
C MET A 31 31.56 22.54 7.56
N LYS A 32 31.62 23.26 6.43
CA LYS A 32 30.67 23.11 5.32
C LYS A 32 30.69 21.70 4.72
N ARG A 33 31.87 21.09 4.56
CA ARG A 33 32.00 19.70 4.05
C ARG A 33 31.41 18.67 5.01
N LEU A 34 31.62 18.85 6.32
CA LEU A 34 31.03 18.01 7.36
C LEU A 34 29.49 18.12 7.41
N LEU A 35 28.96 19.34 7.31
CA LEU A 35 27.51 19.58 7.25
C LEU A 35 26.89 18.98 5.98
N LEU A 36 27.56 19.10 4.84
CA LEU A 36 27.07 18.52 3.59
C LEU A 36 27.08 16.98 3.63
N ALA A 37 28.15 16.38 4.17
CA ALA A 37 28.23 14.93 4.34
C ALA A 37 27.15 14.40 5.31
N TYR A 38 26.90 15.14 6.41
CA TYR A 38 25.85 14.79 7.36
C TYR A 38 24.46 14.93 6.75
N LEU A 39 24.20 15.97 5.94
CA LEU A 39 22.93 16.14 5.23
C LEU A 39 22.70 15.02 4.20
N ILE A 40 23.73 14.62 3.45
CA ILE A 40 23.64 13.49 2.51
C ILE A 40 23.37 12.17 3.27
N PHE A 41 24.06 11.94 4.38
CA PHE A 41 23.86 10.73 5.19
C PHE A 41 22.48 10.70 5.85
N ALA A 42 22.00 11.83 6.37
CA ALA A 42 20.64 11.96 6.90
C ALA A 42 19.58 11.75 5.81
N PHE A 43 19.81 12.26 4.59
CA PHE A 43 18.91 12.04 3.47
C PHE A 43 18.86 10.55 3.07
N LEU A 44 20.01 9.87 3.04
CA LEU A 44 20.09 8.43 2.74
C LEU A 44 19.46 7.54 3.83
N VAL A 45 19.53 7.95 5.10
CA VAL A 45 18.89 7.23 6.22
C VAL A 45 17.37 7.45 6.25
N VAL A 46 16.88 8.60 5.78
CA VAL A 46 15.43 8.87 5.67
C VAL A 46 14.82 8.16 4.44
N THR A 47 15.58 7.99 3.36
CA THR A 47 15.19 7.09 2.26
C THR A 47 15.56 5.65 2.59
N GLY A 48 15.15 5.17 3.75
CA GLY A 48 15.00 3.73 3.97
C GLY A 48 14.20 3.20 2.79
N VAL A 49 14.88 2.51 1.88
CA VAL A 49 14.27 1.69 0.86
C VAL A 49 13.56 0.58 1.65
N ALA A 50 12.32 0.87 2.06
CA ALA A 50 11.38 -0.18 2.35
C ALA A 50 11.39 -1.03 1.09
N GLY A 51 11.91 -2.25 1.21
CA GLY A 51 11.80 -3.22 0.14
C GLY A 51 10.35 -3.19 -0.31
N ASP A 52 10.15 -2.88 -1.58
CA ASP A 52 8.87 -3.05 -2.26
C ASP A 52 8.67 -4.56 -2.40
N ASP A 53 8.58 -5.25 -1.25
CA ASP A 53 8.17 -6.62 -1.13
C ASP A 53 6.69 -6.61 -1.46
N LYS A 54 6.42 -6.50 -2.77
CA LYS A 54 5.11 -6.72 -3.35
C LYS A 54 4.66 -8.05 -2.80
N CYS A 55 3.62 -8.01 -1.98
CA CYS A 55 3.01 -9.21 -1.45
C CYS A 55 1.86 -9.60 -2.38
N PRO A 56 2.11 -10.48 -3.36
CA PRO A 56 1.07 -10.91 -4.27
C PRO A 56 0.00 -11.66 -3.47
N LEU A 57 -1.26 -11.44 -3.81
CA LEU A 57 -2.30 -12.38 -3.41
C LEU A 57 -2.03 -13.72 -4.09
N PRO A 58 -1.81 -14.81 -3.33
CA PRO A 58 -1.65 -16.12 -3.92
C PRO A 58 -2.97 -16.53 -4.60
N GLU A 59 -2.88 -16.87 -5.88
CA GLU A 59 -3.91 -17.67 -6.55
C GLU A 59 -4.07 -19.00 -5.82
N GLY A 60 -5.28 -19.53 -5.81
CA GLY A 60 -5.44 -20.91 -5.37
C GLY A 60 -6.76 -21.54 -5.75
N GLU A 61 -6.71 -22.87 -5.79
CA GLU A 61 -7.84 -23.73 -6.08
C GLU A 61 -8.52 -24.10 -4.76
N ALA A 62 -9.56 -23.36 -4.34
CA ALA A 62 -10.44 -23.88 -3.30
C ALA A 62 -11.49 -24.80 -3.91
N LYS A 63 -11.82 -25.88 -3.20
CA LYS A 63 -13.03 -26.65 -3.49
C LYS A 63 -14.25 -25.72 -3.46
N GLY A 64 -15.01 -25.70 -4.56
CA GLY A 64 -16.37 -25.18 -4.63
C GLY A 64 -16.60 -23.90 -5.44
N LEU A 65 -15.56 -23.14 -5.81
CA LEU A 65 -15.64 -22.05 -6.80
C LEU A 65 -14.32 -21.93 -7.54
N MET A 66 -14.33 -22.19 -8.85
CA MET A 66 -13.18 -22.12 -9.74
C MET A 66 -13.36 -21.04 -10.80
N PRO A 67 -12.27 -20.48 -11.36
CA PRO A 67 -12.36 -19.66 -12.56
C PRO A 67 -13.16 -20.38 -13.65
N GLY A 68 -14.19 -19.71 -14.17
CA GLY A 68 -15.13 -20.28 -15.12
C GLY A 68 -16.52 -20.58 -14.56
N ASP A 69 -16.63 -20.80 -13.25
CA ASP A 69 -17.92 -21.07 -12.59
C ASP A 69 -18.79 -19.81 -12.56
N VAL A 70 -20.11 -19.99 -12.66
CA VAL A 70 -21.10 -18.92 -12.50
C VAL A 70 -21.67 -18.98 -11.08
N VAL A 71 -21.79 -17.83 -10.43
CA VAL A 71 -22.20 -17.68 -9.04
C VAL A 71 -23.58 -17.04 -8.96
N ASP A 72 -24.55 -17.77 -8.39
CA ASP A 72 -25.90 -17.26 -8.15
C ASP A 72 -26.07 -16.58 -6.76
N ASP A 73 -24.99 -16.51 -5.97
CA ASP A 73 -25.00 -15.93 -4.63
C ASP A 73 -24.92 -14.40 -4.68
N GLU A 74 -26.06 -13.74 -4.45
CA GLU A 74 -26.18 -12.28 -4.39
C GLU A 74 -25.30 -11.64 -3.30
N SER A 75 -24.78 -12.39 -2.31
CA SER A 75 -23.89 -11.80 -1.30
C SER A 75 -22.50 -11.48 -1.85
N ILE A 76 -22.08 -12.13 -2.94
CA ILE A 76 -20.75 -11.97 -3.53
C ILE A 76 -20.76 -11.56 -5.01
N CYS A 77 -21.86 -11.77 -5.73
CA CYS A 77 -22.00 -11.22 -7.08
C CYS A 77 -22.90 -9.99 -7.10
N LEU A 78 -22.52 -8.97 -7.86
CA LEU A 78 -23.42 -7.93 -8.31
C LEU A 78 -23.47 -7.98 -9.85
N PRO A 79 -24.61 -8.31 -10.47
CA PRO A 79 -24.78 -8.13 -11.90
C PRO A 79 -24.64 -6.63 -12.22
N THR A 80 -23.65 -6.29 -13.04
CA THR A 80 -23.31 -4.91 -13.42
C THR A 80 -23.37 -4.74 -14.94
N GLY A 81 -22.96 -3.58 -15.45
CA GLY A 81 -22.69 -3.41 -16.88
C GLY A 81 -21.43 -4.19 -17.31
N ASP A 82 -21.32 -4.44 -18.61
CA ASP A 82 -20.19 -5.16 -19.24
C ASP A 82 -18.82 -4.48 -19.01
N ASP A 83 -18.83 -3.23 -18.59
CA ASP A 83 -17.69 -2.38 -18.27
C ASP A 83 -17.24 -2.48 -16.80
N HIS A 84 -17.88 -3.32 -15.99
CA HIS A 84 -17.58 -3.48 -14.56
C HIS A 84 -17.22 -4.92 -14.20
N LEU A 85 -16.37 -5.03 -13.18
CA LEU A 85 -16.08 -6.27 -12.47
C LEU A 85 -16.58 -6.17 -11.03
N THR A 86 -16.75 -7.31 -10.39
CA THR A 86 -17.00 -7.39 -8.95
C THR A 86 -15.77 -7.94 -8.24
N PHE A 87 -15.26 -7.21 -7.25
CA PHE A 87 -14.31 -7.73 -6.26
C PHE A 87 -15.08 -8.16 -5.02
N ALA A 88 -14.93 -9.42 -4.63
CA ALA A 88 -15.65 -9.99 -3.51
C ALA A 88 -14.71 -10.65 -2.50
N MET A 89 -15.09 -10.56 -1.23
CA MET A 89 -14.50 -11.32 -0.13
C MET A 89 -15.58 -12.20 0.47
N LEU A 90 -15.31 -13.49 0.58
CA LEU A 90 -16.16 -14.42 1.28
C LEU A 90 -15.47 -14.86 2.56
N VAL A 91 -16.07 -14.57 3.70
CA VAL A 91 -15.64 -15.04 5.02
C VAL A 91 -16.64 -16.05 5.55
N GLY A 92 -16.16 -17.02 6.31
CA GLY A 92 -17.01 -18.02 6.92
C GLY A 92 -16.40 -18.59 8.18
N MET A 93 -17.27 -19.10 9.05
CA MET A 93 -16.89 -19.84 10.23
C MET A 93 -17.84 -21.02 10.40
N THR A 94 -17.25 -22.19 10.65
CA THR A 94 -17.97 -23.43 10.94
C THR A 94 -17.66 -23.85 12.36
N SER A 95 -18.68 -24.08 13.18
CA SER A 95 -18.53 -24.73 14.49
C SER A 95 -18.67 -26.24 14.37
N PHE A 96 -17.79 -26.99 15.04
CA PHE A 96 -17.85 -28.46 15.08
C PHE A 96 -18.71 -29.00 16.25
N GLY A 97 -19.52 -28.14 16.88
CA GLY A 97 -20.42 -28.53 17.98
C GLY A 97 -19.73 -28.70 19.34
N VAL A 98 -18.43 -28.42 19.42
CA VAL A 98 -17.65 -28.40 20.67
C VAL A 98 -17.23 -26.96 20.96
N PRO A 99 -17.38 -26.46 22.21
CA PRO A 99 -16.97 -25.10 22.56
C PRO A 99 -15.51 -24.82 22.17
N GLY A 100 -15.29 -23.72 21.44
CA GLY A 100 -13.96 -23.31 20.96
C GLY A 100 -13.45 -24.06 19.73
N SER A 101 -14.21 -25.04 19.20
CA SER A 101 -13.85 -25.76 17.99
C SER A 101 -14.52 -25.12 16.77
N THR A 102 -13.81 -24.17 16.16
CA THR A 102 -14.26 -23.48 14.95
C THR A 102 -13.19 -23.56 13.85
N ALA A 103 -13.64 -23.59 12.59
CA ALA A 103 -12.80 -23.41 11.43
C ALA A 103 -13.24 -22.15 10.68
N ALA A 104 -12.33 -21.19 10.56
CA ALA A 104 -12.53 -20.00 9.75
C ALA A 104 -12.07 -20.24 8.30
N THR A 105 -12.76 -19.65 7.36
CA THR A 105 -12.44 -19.70 5.92
C THR A 105 -12.54 -18.31 5.34
N THR A 106 -11.54 -17.88 4.58
CA THR A 106 -11.58 -16.61 3.84
C THR A 106 -11.02 -16.78 2.45
N ARG A 107 -11.68 -16.18 1.47
CA ARG A 107 -11.24 -16.12 0.07
C ARG A 107 -11.66 -14.82 -0.59
N PHE A 108 -10.92 -14.43 -1.62
CA PHE A 108 -11.25 -13.31 -2.49
C PHE A 108 -11.56 -13.81 -3.90
N LEU A 109 -12.48 -13.14 -4.57
CA LEU A 109 -12.93 -13.47 -5.91
C LEU A 109 -12.94 -12.20 -6.76
N VAL A 110 -12.62 -12.35 -8.04
CA VAL A 110 -13.01 -11.36 -9.06
C VAL A 110 -14.01 -12.02 -9.99
N LEU A 111 -15.15 -11.36 -10.21
CA LEU A 111 -16.22 -11.84 -11.08
C LEU A 111 -16.49 -10.82 -12.19
N ASP A 112 -16.96 -11.31 -13.35
CA ASP A 112 -17.48 -10.45 -14.41
C ASP A 112 -18.96 -10.03 -14.17
N HIS A 113 -19.49 -9.23 -15.10
CA HIS A 113 -20.87 -8.75 -15.08
C HIS A 113 -21.94 -9.86 -15.11
N THR A 114 -21.58 -11.08 -15.55
CA THR A 114 -22.45 -12.26 -15.57
C THR A 114 -22.29 -13.16 -14.33
N CYS A 115 -21.61 -12.68 -13.29
CA CYS A 115 -21.27 -13.45 -12.10
C CYS A 115 -20.36 -14.65 -12.36
N LYS A 116 -19.60 -14.64 -13.46
CA LYS A 116 -18.61 -15.67 -13.73
C LYS A 116 -17.31 -15.36 -13.01
N VAL A 117 -16.77 -16.33 -12.28
CA VAL A 117 -15.50 -16.21 -11.57
C VAL A 117 -14.37 -16.09 -12.60
N LEU A 118 -13.62 -15.00 -12.53
CA LEU A 118 -12.40 -14.77 -13.31
C LEU A 118 -11.15 -15.17 -12.55
N GLY A 119 -11.15 -14.98 -11.23
CA GLY A 119 -10.02 -15.34 -10.38
C GLY A 119 -10.42 -15.59 -8.94
N HIS A 120 -9.55 -16.34 -8.26
CA HIS A 120 -9.77 -16.83 -6.90
C HIS A 120 -8.45 -16.78 -6.12
N TYR A 121 -8.49 -16.11 -4.97
CA TYR A 121 -7.30 -15.77 -4.21
C TYR A 121 -7.50 -16.02 -2.72
N TYR A 122 -6.39 -16.27 -2.04
CA TYR A 122 -6.36 -16.43 -0.58
C TYR A 122 -5.69 -15.24 0.11
N PRO A 123 -5.99 -15.01 1.40
CA PRO A 123 -5.23 -14.08 2.21
C PRO A 123 -3.73 -14.41 2.15
N ALA A 124 -2.90 -13.39 1.92
CA ALA A 124 -1.45 -13.53 1.85
C ALA A 124 -0.85 -13.67 3.27
N SER A 125 -1.14 -14.78 3.97
CA SER A 125 -0.76 -14.99 5.37
C SER A 125 0.76 -14.90 5.65
N LYS A 126 1.59 -15.15 4.65
CA LYS A 126 3.06 -15.05 4.74
C LYS A 126 3.59 -13.61 4.72
N CYS A 127 2.73 -12.64 4.44
CA CYS A 127 3.12 -11.25 4.17
C CYS A 127 3.02 -10.31 5.36
N GLY A 128 2.66 -10.80 6.56
CA GLY A 128 2.61 -9.98 7.77
C GLY A 128 1.47 -8.94 7.85
N GLY A 129 0.79 -8.63 6.74
CA GLY A 129 -0.36 -7.72 6.68
C GLY A 129 -0.60 -7.15 5.28
N THR A 130 -1.56 -6.23 5.17
CA THR A 130 -1.80 -5.42 3.96
C THR A 130 -0.75 -4.29 3.84
N PRO A 131 -0.46 -3.76 2.64
CA PRO A 131 -1.19 -3.95 1.39
C PRO A 131 -0.90 -5.27 0.67
N TRP A 132 -1.93 -5.87 0.06
CA TRP A 132 -1.79 -7.01 -0.84
C TRP A 132 -2.05 -6.57 -2.28
N LYS A 133 -1.24 -7.07 -3.21
CA LYS A 133 -1.29 -6.66 -4.62
C LYS A 133 -1.85 -7.81 -5.46
N LEU A 134 -2.74 -7.49 -6.38
CA LEU A 134 -3.31 -8.41 -7.35
C LEU A 134 -3.09 -7.87 -8.76
N GLU A 135 -2.35 -8.64 -9.55
CA GLU A 135 -2.12 -8.42 -10.98
C GLU A 135 -2.69 -9.65 -11.70
N ALA A 136 -3.58 -9.47 -12.68
CA ALA A 136 -4.20 -10.56 -13.42
C ALA A 136 -4.51 -10.14 -14.86
N PRO A 137 -4.56 -11.05 -15.85
CA PRO A 137 -4.72 -10.69 -17.27
C PRO A 137 -6.05 -9.98 -17.60
N TYR A 138 -7.08 -10.16 -16.78
CA TYR A 138 -8.39 -9.53 -16.95
C TYR A 138 -8.50 -8.18 -16.23
N LEU A 139 -7.43 -7.73 -15.55
CA LEU A 139 -7.37 -6.40 -14.92
C LEU A 139 -6.46 -5.50 -15.75
N HIS A 140 -6.94 -4.30 -16.11
CA HIS A 140 -6.11 -3.31 -16.80
C HIS A 140 -5.09 -2.63 -15.87
N TYR A 141 -5.41 -2.53 -14.58
CA TYR A 141 -4.56 -1.97 -13.54
C TYR A 141 -4.36 -2.96 -12.39
N MET A 142 -3.32 -2.75 -11.59
CA MET A 142 -3.11 -3.52 -10.37
C MET A 142 -4.17 -3.16 -9.32
N LEU A 143 -4.80 -4.17 -8.73
CA LEU A 143 -5.69 -4.01 -7.58
C LEU A 143 -4.85 -4.11 -6.30
N ILE A 144 -5.01 -3.17 -5.39
CA ILE A 144 -4.26 -3.12 -4.13
C ILE A 144 -5.22 -3.16 -2.96
N ILE A 145 -5.30 -4.28 -2.24
CA ILE A 145 -6.08 -4.36 -1.00
C ILE A 145 -5.31 -3.63 0.09
N GLU A 146 -5.83 -2.50 0.54
CA GLU A 146 -5.16 -1.62 1.51
C GLU A 146 -5.46 -2.02 2.96
N SER A 147 -6.67 -2.48 3.21
CA SER A 147 -7.12 -2.89 4.54
C SER A 147 -8.09 -4.05 4.42
N VAL A 148 -8.04 -4.96 5.38
CA VAL A 148 -8.90 -6.14 5.43
C VAL A 148 -9.15 -6.54 6.88
N PHE A 149 -10.39 -6.88 7.18
CA PHE A 149 -10.80 -7.53 8.41
C PHE A 149 -11.70 -8.71 8.05
N MET A 150 -11.27 -9.90 8.42
CA MET A 150 -11.81 -11.15 7.89
C MET A 150 -12.71 -11.90 8.89
N ASP A 151 -12.98 -11.30 10.05
CA ASP A 151 -13.77 -11.95 11.09
C ASP A 151 -15.25 -11.95 10.70
N PRO A 152 -15.92 -13.12 10.71
CA PRO A 152 -17.36 -13.18 10.56
C PRO A 152 -18.06 -12.43 11.69
N GLY A 153 -18.98 -11.55 11.32
CA GLY A 153 -19.72 -10.63 12.18
C GLY A 153 -19.64 -9.20 11.64
N ASP A 154 -18.44 -8.77 11.25
CA ASP A 154 -18.18 -7.42 10.75
C ASP A 154 -17.07 -7.39 9.68
N PRO A 155 -17.15 -8.22 8.61
CA PRO A 155 -16.11 -8.27 7.60
C PRO A 155 -15.98 -6.93 6.88
N TYR A 156 -14.74 -6.54 6.61
CA TYR A 156 -14.40 -5.29 5.93
C TYR A 156 -13.25 -5.50 4.98
N PHE A 157 -13.28 -4.81 3.84
CA PHE A 157 -12.09 -4.56 3.06
C PHE A 157 -12.12 -3.17 2.41
N SER A 158 -10.95 -2.66 2.08
CA SER A 158 -10.77 -1.57 1.13
C SER A 158 -9.69 -1.91 0.12
N PHE A 159 -9.87 -1.44 -1.11
CA PHE A 159 -8.88 -1.60 -2.15
C PHE A 159 -8.81 -0.38 -3.07
N ALA A 160 -7.61 -0.12 -3.59
CA ALA A 160 -7.37 0.82 -4.65
C ALA A 160 -7.35 0.10 -6.01
N TYR A 161 -7.97 0.71 -7.02
CA TYR A 161 -7.91 0.26 -8.41
C TYR A 161 -7.89 1.47 -9.35
N ALA A 162 -6.86 1.55 -10.20
CA ALA A 162 -6.56 2.74 -10.99
C ALA A 162 -6.49 4.01 -10.10
N ASN A 163 -7.40 4.96 -10.32
CA ASN A 163 -7.59 6.21 -9.56
C ASN A 163 -8.74 6.14 -8.53
N GLY A 164 -9.42 5.01 -8.40
CA GLY A 164 -10.51 4.81 -7.45
C GLY A 164 -10.06 4.15 -6.15
N LEU A 165 -10.73 4.50 -5.05
CA LEU A 165 -10.63 3.84 -3.74
C LEU A 165 -11.99 3.29 -3.35
N TYR A 166 -12.08 1.99 -3.14
CA TYR A 166 -13.32 1.25 -2.87
C TYR A 166 -13.28 0.69 -1.46
N SER A 167 -14.37 0.80 -0.71
CA SER A 167 -14.46 0.29 0.65
C SER A 167 -15.90 0.00 1.04
N ILE A 168 -16.12 -1.01 1.89
CA ILE A 168 -17.45 -1.35 2.40
C ILE A 168 -18.10 -0.12 3.06
N GLY A 169 -19.36 0.15 2.70
CA GLY A 169 -20.09 1.35 3.12
C GLY A 169 -19.90 2.57 2.22
N ASN A 170 -18.97 2.52 1.26
CA ASN A 170 -18.77 3.53 0.22
C ASN A 170 -18.85 2.90 -1.17
N ASN A 171 -19.02 3.70 -2.23
CA ASN A 171 -18.98 3.26 -3.64
C ASN A 171 -19.84 2.01 -3.93
N HIS A 172 -21.03 1.95 -3.33
CA HIS A 172 -21.97 0.82 -3.46
C HIS A 172 -21.43 -0.55 -3.00
N CYS A 173 -20.34 -0.56 -2.24
CA CYS A 173 -19.80 -1.74 -1.63
C CYS A 173 -20.64 -2.18 -0.43
N THR A 174 -21.05 -3.46 -0.42
CA THR A 174 -21.96 -4.00 0.60
C THR A 174 -21.47 -5.34 1.12
N CYS A 175 -21.86 -5.65 2.36
CA CYS A 175 -21.72 -6.99 2.93
C CYS A 175 -23.10 -7.55 3.24
N GLN A 176 -23.30 -8.82 2.93
CA GLN A 176 -24.51 -9.56 3.22
C GLN A 176 -24.14 -10.90 3.86
N GLY A 177 -24.79 -11.19 4.99
CA GLY A 177 -24.62 -12.44 5.70
C GLY A 177 -25.67 -13.48 5.38
N SER A 178 -25.25 -14.73 5.42
CA SER A 178 -26.10 -15.91 5.50
C SER A 178 -25.67 -16.74 6.70
N GLN A 179 -26.62 -17.02 7.60
CA GLN A 179 -26.38 -17.87 8.75
C GLN A 179 -27.31 -19.08 8.66
N SER A 180 -26.73 -20.27 8.79
CA SER A 180 -27.49 -21.53 8.82
C SER A 180 -26.88 -22.50 9.82
N GLY A 181 -27.61 -22.78 10.89
CA GLY A 181 -27.18 -23.71 11.95
C GLY A 181 -25.84 -23.32 12.57
N LEU A 182 -24.84 -24.19 12.43
CA LEU A 182 -23.48 -24.02 12.96
C LEU A 182 -22.51 -23.35 11.96
N HIS A 183 -23.02 -22.90 10.82
CA HIS A 183 -22.26 -22.25 9.77
C HIS A 183 -22.69 -20.79 9.64
N VAL A 184 -21.71 -19.90 9.69
CA VAL A 184 -21.86 -18.49 9.37
C VAL A 184 -21.04 -18.23 8.13
N GLN A 185 -21.63 -17.57 7.13
CA GLN A 185 -20.96 -17.13 5.92
C GLN A 185 -21.38 -15.70 5.62
N GLN A 186 -20.45 -14.84 5.26
CA GLN A 186 -20.74 -13.49 4.83
C GLN A 186 -19.96 -13.16 3.57
N GLY A 187 -20.67 -12.66 2.57
CA GLY A 187 -20.13 -12.12 1.35
C GLY A 187 -20.05 -10.61 1.45
N CYS A 188 -18.90 -10.05 1.11
CA CYS A 188 -18.71 -8.63 0.89
C CYS A 188 -18.32 -8.42 -0.55
N LYS A 189 -18.87 -7.41 -1.21
CA LYS A 189 -18.64 -7.16 -2.63
C LYS A 189 -18.59 -5.68 -2.95
N CYS A 190 -17.82 -5.36 -3.99
CA CYS A 190 -17.73 -4.04 -4.60
C CYS A 190 -17.70 -4.20 -6.11
N ALA A 191 -18.53 -3.45 -6.82
CA ALA A 191 -18.35 -3.26 -8.25
C ALA A 191 -17.30 -2.18 -8.52
N PHE A 192 -16.53 -2.33 -9.60
CA PHE A 192 -15.57 -1.34 -10.05
C PHE A 192 -15.44 -1.38 -11.58
N PRO A 193 -15.23 -0.24 -12.26
CA PRO A 193 -15.01 -0.17 -13.70
C PRO A 193 -13.70 -0.86 -14.11
N ILE A 194 -13.74 -1.64 -15.19
CA ILE A 194 -12.58 -2.33 -15.79
C ILE A 194 -11.48 -1.33 -16.16
N ASP A 195 -11.87 -0.18 -16.70
CA ASP A 195 -10.96 0.88 -17.15
C ASP A 195 -10.61 1.91 -16.07
N GLY A 196 -11.02 1.67 -14.81
CA GLY A 196 -10.86 2.64 -13.73
C GLY A 196 -11.90 3.76 -13.77
N GLU A 197 -11.87 4.63 -12.76
CA GLU A 197 -12.77 5.78 -12.70
C GLU A 197 -12.38 6.82 -13.75
N PRO A 198 -13.33 7.57 -14.34
CA PRO A 198 -13.00 8.72 -15.17
C PRO A 198 -12.11 9.70 -14.41
N GLN A 199 -11.09 10.27 -15.08
CA GLN A 199 -10.26 11.33 -14.51
C GLN A 199 -10.99 12.68 -14.48
#